data_AF-A0A8T5TGF5-F1
#
_entry.id   AF-A0A8T5TGF5-F1
#
_cell.length_a   1.000
_cell.length_b   1.000
_cell.length_c   1.000
_cell.angle_alpha   90.00
_cell.angle_beta   90.00
_cell.angle_gamma   90.00
#
_symmetry.space_group_name_H-M   'P 1'
#
loop_
_entity.id
_entity.type
_entity.pdbx_description
1 polymer ?
#
loop_
_entity_poly.entity_id
_entity_poly.type
_entity_poly.pdbx_seq_one_letter_code
_entity_poly.pdbx_strand_id
1 'polypeptide(L)'
;MESEPNNSKKTRDPQKEIILAFYDLIIEKGYNNISIRNIRDKANVAIGTIYHHFPEGKPAIMKKLLLFFSTEILKINQVLISDEILSPDYLKSFINNLVKNVREYYSYYSAVLQALLSNPEFFKDIETMSIDYYRQIVIKVKNKEKTLADTPIELLIQAFKFINDTCNAYIQQHIFISPVFKSDEELIKFLSKLITYFIETEFKILF
;
A
#
# COMPACT_ATOMS: atom_id res chain seq x y z
N MET A 1 44.67 -14.21 -28.01
CA MET A 1 44.52 -13.21 -26.93
C MET A 1 43.14 -12.62 -27.10
N GLU A 2 42.14 -13.31 -26.56
CA GLU A 2 40.76 -12.82 -26.51
C GLU A 2 40.58 -12.05 -25.21
N SER A 3 40.19 -10.79 -25.33
CA SER A 3 39.76 -9.95 -24.21
C SER A 3 38.30 -10.27 -23.90
N GLU A 4 38.05 -10.91 -22.75
CA GLU A 4 36.71 -11.04 -22.18
C GLU A 4 36.12 -9.65 -21.83
N PRO A 5 34.80 -9.45 -22.00
CA PRO A 5 34.17 -8.18 -21.69
C PRO A 5 34.02 -8.00 -20.17
N ASN A 6 34.43 -6.82 -19.75
CA ASN A 6 34.44 -6.27 -18.40
C ASN A 6 33.07 -6.41 -17.68
N ASN A 7 33.09 -7.12 -16.56
CA ASN A 7 31.95 -7.33 -15.66
C ASN A 7 31.49 -5.99 -15.07
N SER A 8 30.24 -5.59 -15.31
CA SER A 8 29.69 -4.30 -14.89
C SER A 8 29.60 -4.21 -13.36
N LYS A 9 30.47 -3.38 -12.75
CA LYS A 9 30.37 -3.00 -11.33
C LYS A 9 29.04 -2.29 -11.10
N LYS A 10 28.07 -2.99 -10.50
CA LYS A 10 26.82 -2.43 -10.02
C LYS A 10 27.15 -1.33 -8.99
N THR A 11 26.95 -0.07 -9.34
CA THR A 11 27.23 1.08 -8.47
C THR A 11 26.37 0.94 -7.21
N ARG A 12 27.01 1.01 -6.04
CA ARG A 12 26.33 0.95 -4.74
C ARG A 12 25.37 2.15 -4.60
N ASP A 13 24.13 1.91 -4.18
CA ASP A 13 23.14 2.96 -3.89
C ASP A 13 22.82 2.96 -2.38
N PRO A 14 23.52 3.79 -1.59
CA PRO A 14 23.35 3.84 -0.14
C PRO A 14 21.92 4.20 0.27
N GLN A 15 21.21 5.01 -0.51
CA GLN A 15 19.84 5.39 -0.19
C GLN A 15 18.92 4.16 -0.23
N LYS A 16 19.04 3.35 -1.28
CA LYS A 16 18.27 2.11 -1.42
C LYS A 16 18.62 1.09 -0.33
N GLU A 17 19.89 0.93 -0.01
CA GLU A 17 20.34 0.02 1.05
C GLU A 17 19.77 0.40 2.42
N ILE A 18 19.75 1.70 2.75
CA ILE A 18 19.16 2.21 3.98
C ILE A 18 17.66 1.89 4.04
N ILE A 19 16.92 2.08 2.94
CA ILE A 19 15.48 1.82 2.87
C ILE A 19 15.19 0.32 3.07
N LEU A 20 15.92 -0.56 2.38
CA LEU A 20 15.73 -2.02 2.48
C LEU A 20 16.10 -2.53 3.87
N ALA A 21 17.25 -2.11 4.41
CA ALA A 21 17.64 -2.45 5.77
C ALA A 21 16.61 -1.98 6.80
N PHE A 22 16.02 -0.79 6.60
CA PHE A 22 14.98 -0.29 7.47
C PHE A 22 13.70 -1.12 7.40
N TYR A 23 13.28 -1.54 6.20
CA TYR A 23 12.15 -2.45 6.01
C TYR A 23 12.36 -3.78 6.74
N ASP A 24 13.52 -4.42 6.57
CA ASP A 24 13.80 -5.69 7.23
C ASP A 24 13.80 -5.54 8.76
N LEU A 25 14.30 -4.41 9.29
CA LEU A 25 14.26 -4.13 10.73
C LEU A 25 12.83 -3.93 11.24
N ILE A 26 11.93 -3.35 10.43
CA ILE A 26 10.51 -3.22 10.77
C ILE A 26 9.88 -4.60 10.94
N ILE A 27 10.16 -5.52 10.01
CA ILE A 27 9.66 -6.90 10.09
C ILE A 27 10.20 -7.60 11.35
N GLU A 28 11.50 -7.47 11.61
CA GLU A 28 12.18 -8.18 12.70
C GLU A 28 11.85 -7.66 14.10
N LYS A 29 11.72 -6.34 14.28
CA LYS A 29 11.72 -5.70 15.62
C LYS A 29 10.56 -4.74 15.86
N GLY A 30 9.81 -4.39 14.81
CA GLY A 30 8.80 -3.33 14.86
C GLY A 30 9.39 -1.92 14.89
N TYR A 31 8.65 -0.94 14.37
CA TYR A 31 9.13 0.42 14.12
C TYR A 31 9.69 1.16 15.35
N ASN A 32 9.02 1.06 16.51
CA ASN A 32 9.42 1.76 17.73
C ASN A 32 10.78 1.32 18.27
N ASN A 33 11.15 0.05 18.06
CA ASN A 33 12.39 -0.52 18.59
C ASN A 33 13.62 -0.29 17.69
N ILE A 34 13.44 0.42 16.57
CA ILE A 34 14.52 0.70 15.61
C ILE A 34 15.17 2.05 15.93
N SER A 35 16.48 2.01 16.14
CA SER A 35 17.35 3.19 16.20
C SER A 35 18.11 3.42 14.90
N ILE A 36 18.61 4.64 14.68
CA ILE A 36 19.52 4.97 13.56
C ILE A 36 20.76 4.06 13.56
N ARG A 37 21.24 3.67 14.75
CA ARG A 37 22.36 2.73 14.88
C ARG A 37 22.02 1.35 14.32
N ASN A 38 20.81 0.84 14.54
CA ASN A 38 20.39 -0.43 13.95
C ASN A 38 20.36 -0.37 12.42
N ILE A 39 19.85 0.74 11.87
CA ILE A 39 19.79 0.97 10.41
C ILE A 39 21.20 1.03 9.83
N ARG A 40 22.09 1.78 10.48
CA ARG A 40 23.52 1.87 10.14
C ARG A 40 24.17 0.49 10.06
N ASP A 41 24.00 -0.29 11.12
CA ASP A 41 24.63 -1.60 11.26
C ASP A 41 24.11 -2.57 10.19
N LYS A 42 22.80 -2.54 9.91
CA LYS A 42 22.19 -3.43 8.91
C LYS A 42 22.47 -3.01 7.46
N ALA A 43 22.43 -1.72 7.15
CA ALA A 43 22.76 -1.20 5.82
C ALA A 43 24.27 -1.15 5.55
N ASN A 44 25.11 -1.36 6.57
CA ASN A 44 26.57 -1.25 6.50
C ASN A 44 27.03 0.11 5.90
N VAL A 45 26.49 1.20 6.43
CA VAL A 45 26.81 2.59 6.05
C VAL A 45 27.28 3.39 7.26
N ALA A 46 27.85 4.58 7.06
CA ALA A 46 28.13 5.48 8.18
C ALA A 46 26.84 6.20 8.65
N ILE A 47 26.78 6.60 9.93
CA ILE A 47 25.66 7.43 10.44
C ILE A 47 25.53 8.73 9.65
N GLY A 48 26.67 9.36 9.31
CA GLY A 48 26.69 10.57 8.49
C GLY A 48 26.05 10.37 7.12
N THR A 49 26.21 9.19 6.50
CA THR A 49 25.54 8.84 5.24
C THR A 49 24.02 8.79 5.39
N ILE A 50 23.52 8.26 6.52
CA ILE A 50 22.08 8.23 6.79
C ILE A 50 21.53 9.65 6.89
N TYR A 51 22.14 10.51 7.70
CA TYR A 51 21.65 11.88 7.86
C TYR A 51 21.87 12.75 6.62
N HIS A 52 22.85 12.43 5.77
CA HIS A 52 23.02 13.08 4.48
C HIS A 52 21.83 12.81 3.54
N HIS A 53 21.37 11.56 3.46
CA HIS A 53 20.22 11.19 2.61
C HIS A 53 18.85 11.40 3.29
N PHE A 54 18.80 11.34 4.61
CA PHE A 54 17.59 11.40 5.42
C PHE A 54 17.81 12.32 6.64
N PRO A 55 17.77 13.66 6.45
CA PRO A 55 18.09 14.61 7.52
C PRO A 55 17.22 14.47 8.77
N GLU A 56 15.94 14.12 8.61
CA GLU A 56 15.01 13.89 9.72
C GLU A 56 15.15 12.48 10.32
N GLY A 57 16.04 11.64 9.79
CA GLY A 57 16.29 10.29 10.27
C GLY A 57 15.14 9.31 9.97
N LYS A 58 14.74 8.53 10.98
CA LYS A 58 13.79 7.40 10.85
C LYS A 58 12.46 7.79 10.16
N PRO A 59 11.81 8.93 10.49
CA PRO A 59 10.60 9.36 9.80
C PRO A 59 10.81 9.63 8.29
N ALA A 60 11.91 10.26 7.88
CA ALA A 60 12.20 10.49 6.47
C ALA A 60 12.49 9.18 5.71
N ILE A 61 13.14 8.20 6.35
CA ILE A 61 13.35 6.86 5.79
C ILE A 61 12.00 6.16 5.61
N MET A 62 11.10 6.24 6.59
CA MET A 62 9.75 5.69 6.50
C MET A 62 8.96 6.32 5.35
N LYS A 63 8.96 7.66 5.26
CA LYS A 63 8.33 8.36 4.12
C LYS A 63 8.84 7.80 2.81
N LYS A 64 10.16 7.72 2.63
CA LYS A 64 10.75 7.20 1.38
C LYS A 64 10.43 5.71 1.14
N LEU A 65 10.34 4.89 2.19
CA LEU A 65 9.91 3.49 2.10
C LEU A 65 8.46 3.39 1.61
N LEU A 66 7.55 4.19 2.15
CA LEU A 66 6.16 4.28 1.70
C LEU A 66 6.06 4.70 0.23
N LEU A 67 6.87 5.68 -0.18
CA LEU A 67 6.97 6.11 -1.58
C LEU A 67 7.47 4.99 -2.49
N PHE A 68 8.46 4.22 -2.03
CA PHE A 68 8.99 3.10 -2.79
C PHE A 68 7.92 2.02 -2.98
N PHE A 69 7.26 1.60 -1.90
CA PHE A 69 6.20 0.61 -2.00
C PHE A 69 4.99 1.10 -2.76
N SER A 70 4.59 2.37 -2.65
CA SER A 70 3.50 2.88 -3.47
C SER A 70 3.87 2.72 -4.94
N THR A 71 5.05 3.16 -5.39
CA THR A 71 5.45 3.02 -6.80
C THR A 71 5.55 1.56 -7.27
N GLU A 72 5.98 0.62 -6.44
CA GLU A 72 6.13 -0.79 -6.82
C GLU A 72 4.79 -1.55 -6.74
N ILE A 73 3.97 -1.32 -5.72
CA ILE A 73 2.60 -1.86 -5.60
C ILE A 73 1.72 -1.33 -6.73
N LEU A 74 1.87 -0.05 -7.11
CA LEU A 74 1.18 0.54 -8.25
C LEU A 74 1.48 -0.21 -9.54
N LYS A 75 2.76 -0.55 -9.80
CA LYS A 75 3.16 -1.32 -10.98
C LYS A 75 2.57 -2.72 -10.99
N ILE A 76 2.54 -3.40 -9.84
CA ILE A 76 1.99 -4.75 -9.70
C ILE A 76 0.47 -4.74 -9.94
N ASN A 77 -0.25 -3.78 -9.34
CA ASN A 77 -1.71 -3.69 -9.46
C ASN A 77 -2.17 -3.18 -10.84
N GLN A 78 -1.36 -2.39 -11.54
CA GLN A 78 -1.67 -1.94 -12.90
C GLN A 78 -1.83 -3.09 -13.91
N VAL A 79 -1.20 -4.24 -13.65
CA VAL A 79 -1.25 -5.45 -14.50
C VAL A 79 -2.49 -6.30 -14.24
N LEU A 80 -3.17 -6.12 -13.10
CA LEU A 80 -4.21 -7.03 -12.61
C LEU A 80 -5.66 -6.57 -12.85
N ILE A 81 -5.87 -5.46 -13.56
CA ILE A 81 -7.23 -4.96 -13.85
C ILE A 81 -7.88 -5.84 -14.93
N SER A 82 -8.60 -6.86 -14.46
CA SER A 82 -9.44 -7.74 -15.28
C SER A 82 -10.63 -6.98 -15.88
N ASP A 83 -11.26 -7.57 -16.90
CA ASP A 83 -12.49 -7.02 -17.50
C ASP A 83 -13.71 -7.09 -16.55
N GLU A 84 -13.57 -7.77 -15.41
CA GLU A 84 -14.64 -8.02 -14.43
C GLU A 84 -14.36 -7.34 -13.08
N ILE A 85 -13.67 -6.19 -13.06
CA ILE A 85 -13.23 -5.50 -11.83
C ILE A 85 -14.34 -5.14 -10.83
N LEU A 86 -15.61 -5.18 -11.25
CA LEU A 86 -16.79 -4.96 -10.40
C LEU A 86 -17.63 -6.23 -10.17
N SER A 87 -17.20 -7.39 -10.67
CA SER A 87 -17.94 -8.64 -10.45
C SER A 87 -17.83 -9.07 -8.98
N PRO A 88 -18.86 -9.76 -8.45
CA PRO A 88 -18.82 -10.27 -7.08
C PRO A 88 -17.59 -11.14 -6.79
N ASP A 89 -17.15 -11.94 -7.77
CA ASP A 89 -15.99 -12.83 -7.63
C ASP A 89 -14.66 -12.05 -7.60
N TYR A 90 -14.54 -11.00 -8.41
CA TYR A 90 -13.40 -10.10 -8.34
C TYR A 90 -13.35 -9.38 -6.99
N LEU A 91 -14.48 -8.81 -6.53
CA LEU A 91 -14.57 -8.11 -5.25
C LEU A 91 -14.20 -9.02 -4.08
N LYS A 92 -14.68 -10.27 -4.09
CA LYS A 92 -14.31 -11.28 -3.11
C LYS A 92 -12.82 -11.60 -3.14
N SER A 93 -12.26 -11.77 -4.33
CA SER A 93 -10.82 -12.02 -4.50
C SER A 93 -9.97 -10.83 -4.03
N PHE A 94 -10.40 -9.61 -4.32
CA PHE A 94 -9.78 -8.37 -3.85
C PHE A 94 -9.75 -8.31 -2.32
N ILE A 95 -10.89 -8.52 -1.65
CA ILE A 95 -10.98 -8.48 -0.18
C ILE A 95 -10.13 -9.60 0.44
N ASN A 96 -10.15 -10.80 -0.14
CA ASN A 96 -9.30 -11.92 0.30
C ASN A 96 -7.80 -11.58 0.20
N ASN A 97 -7.38 -10.93 -0.89
CA ASN A 97 -6.00 -10.48 -1.05
C ASN A 97 -5.64 -9.38 -0.05
N LEU A 98 -6.57 -8.45 0.26
CA LEU A 98 -6.35 -7.47 1.32
C LEU A 98 -6.13 -8.13 2.69
N VAL A 99 -6.98 -9.10 3.07
CA VAL A 99 -6.82 -9.83 4.33
C VAL A 99 -5.47 -10.55 4.40
N LYS A 100 -5.10 -11.28 3.34
CA LYS A 100 -3.79 -11.95 3.25
C LYS A 100 -2.64 -10.96 3.38
N ASN A 101 -2.69 -9.85 2.66
CA ASN A 101 -1.65 -8.81 2.71
C ASN A 101 -1.52 -8.21 4.12
N VAL A 102 -2.63 -7.90 4.79
CA VAL A 102 -2.59 -7.33 6.15
C VAL A 102 -2.05 -8.34 7.16
N ARG A 103 -2.38 -9.63 7.03
CA ARG A 103 -1.82 -10.72 7.86
C ARG A 103 -0.31 -10.89 7.62
N GLU A 104 0.10 -11.01 6.36
CA GLU A 104 1.48 -11.28 5.95
C GLU A 104 2.41 -10.12 6.28
N TYR A 105 1.94 -8.89 6.06
CA TYR A 105 2.72 -7.66 6.26
C TYR A 105 2.31 -6.90 7.53
N TYR A 106 1.82 -7.61 8.56
CA TYR A 106 1.34 -7.02 9.82
C TYR A 106 2.30 -5.97 10.40
N SER A 107 3.58 -6.32 10.54
CA SER A 107 4.59 -5.44 11.15
C SER A 107 4.80 -4.16 10.34
N TYR A 108 4.67 -4.25 9.01
CA TYR A 108 4.75 -3.09 8.12
C TYR A 108 3.53 -2.18 8.31
N TYR A 109 2.31 -2.70 8.26
CA TYR A 109 1.09 -1.89 8.47
C TYR A 109 1.08 -1.22 9.85
N SER A 110 1.49 -1.95 10.89
CA SER A 110 1.64 -1.38 12.23
C SER A 110 2.68 -0.25 12.27
N ALA A 111 3.80 -0.40 11.55
CA ALA A 111 4.81 0.64 11.42
C ALA A 111 4.30 1.89 10.69
N VAL A 112 3.52 1.72 9.64
CA VAL A 112 2.88 2.82 8.91
C VAL A 112 1.93 3.59 9.84
N LEU A 113 1.06 2.89 10.56
CA LEU A 113 0.14 3.51 11.52
C LEU A 113 0.88 4.31 12.60
N GLN A 114 1.94 3.74 13.17
CA GLN A 114 2.77 4.43 14.18
C GLN A 114 3.46 5.67 13.61
N ALA A 115 3.98 5.59 12.37
CA ALA A 115 4.61 6.72 11.71
C ALA A 115 3.60 7.84 11.43
N LEU A 116 2.40 7.52 10.96
CA LEU A 116 1.31 8.47 10.71
C LEU A 116 0.87 9.19 12.00
N LEU A 117 0.72 8.45 13.11
CA LEU A 117 0.37 9.03 14.41
C LEU A 117 1.47 9.95 14.98
N SER A 118 2.73 9.69 14.61
CA SER A 118 3.87 10.48 15.09
C SER A 118 4.10 11.76 14.26
N ASN A 119 3.66 11.79 13.00
CA ASN A 119 3.79 12.94 12.13
C ASN A 119 2.62 13.00 11.13
N PRO A 120 1.56 13.77 11.44
CA PRO A 120 0.37 13.87 10.60
C PRO A 120 0.63 14.39 9.18
N GLU A 121 1.71 15.14 8.94
CA GLU A 121 2.04 15.64 7.60
C GLU A 121 2.34 14.50 6.61
N PHE A 122 2.76 13.32 7.11
CA PHE A 122 2.88 12.12 6.27
C PHE A 122 1.56 11.71 5.61
N PHE A 123 0.42 12.05 6.22
CA PHE A 123 -0.88 11.73 5.66
C PHE A 123 -1.11 12.44 4.31
N LYS A 124 -0.68 13.70 4.17
CA LYS A 124 -0.92 14.49 2.95
C LYS A 124 -0.20 13.93 1.73
N ASP A 125 1.05 13.49 1.91
CA ASP A 125 1.83 12.86 0.84
C ASP A 125 1.20 11.53 0.39
N ILE A 126 0.76 10.72 1.35
CA ILE A 126 0.09 9.43 1.09
C ILE A 126 -1.27 9.64 0.43
N GLU A 127 -2.03 10.62 0.89
CA GLU A 127 -3.33 10.99 0.31
C GLU A 127 -3.18 11.38 -1.15
N THR A 128 -2.25 12.28 -1.47
CA THR A 128 -1.99 12.71 -2.86
C THR A 128 -1.69 11.51 -3.76
N MET A 129 -0.84 10.59 -3.30
CA MET A 129 -0.49 9.38 -4.06
C MET A 129 -1.65 8.40 -4.20
N SER A 130 -2.47 8.28 -3.17
CA SER A 130 -3.68 7.44 -3.23
C SER A 130 -4.65 7.96 -4.28
N ILE A 131 -4.81 9.28 -4.42
CA ILE A 131 -5.69 9.88 -5.44
C ILE A 131 -5.20 9.54 -6.84
N ASP A 132 -3.91 9.70 -7.11
CA ASP A 132 -3.34 9.38 -8.42
C ASP A 132 -3.45 7.89 -8.76
N TYR A 133 -3.31 7.01 -7.76
CA TYR A 133 -3.57 5.58 -7.92
C TYR A 133 -5.01 5.31 -8.34
N TYR A 134 -5.99 5.82 -7.59
CA TYR A 134 -7.40 5.61 -7.90
C TYR A 134 -7.77 6.21 -9.24
N ARG A 135 -7.23 7.37 -9.61
CA ARG A 135 -7.44 7.98 -10.92
C ARG A 135 -7.04 7.03 -12.05
N GLN A 136 -5.88 6.37 -11.94
CA GLN A 136 -5.44 5.39 -12.95
C GLN A 136 -6.37 4.17 -13.04
N ILE A 137 -6.85 3.66 -11.89
CA ILE A 137 -7.81 2.56 -11.86
C ILE A 137 -9.11 2.99 -12.52
N VAL A 138 -9.68 4.11 -12.09
CA VAL A 138 -10.96 4.61 -12.56
C VAL A 138 -10.96 4.87 -14.07
N ILE A 139 -9.89 5.45 -14.62
CA ILE A 139 -9.76 5.64 -16.08
C ILE A 139 -9.87 4.29 -16.81
N LYS A 140 -9.18 3.25 -16.29
CA LYS A 140 -9.23 1.91 -16.88
C LYS A 140 -10.60 1.27 -16.74
N VAL A 141 -11.25 1.40 -15.58
CA VAL A 141 -12.61 0.87 -15.36
C VAL A 141 -13.62 1.55 -16.28
N LYS A 142 -13.60 2.89 -16.34
CA LYS A 142 -14.52 3.68 -17.18
C LYS A 142 -14.39 3.36 -18.67
N ASN A 143 -13.18 3.06 -19.15
CA ASN A 143 -12.96 2.66 -20.55
C ASN A 143 -13.52 1.27 -20.88
N LYS A 144 -13.69 0.40 -19.88
CA LYS A 144 -14.18 -0.97 -20.05
C LYS A 144 -15.67 -1.11 -19.73
N GLU A 145 -16.13 -0.39 -18.70
CA GLU A 145 -17.48 -0.48 -18.17
C GLU A 145 -18.35 0.66 -18.72
N LYS A 146 -19.13 0.36 -19.76
CA LYS A 146 -19.97 1.34 -20.44
C LYS A 146 -20.99 1.99 -19.51
N THR A 147 -21.44 1.29 -18.48
CA THR A 147 -22.42 1.84 -17.53
C THR A 147 -21.87 3.00 -16.70
N LEU A 148 -20.55 3.21 -16.67
CA LEU A 148 -19.89 4.31 -15.95
C LEU A 148 -19.40 5.41 -16.88
N ALA A 149 -19.72 5.37 -18.18
CA ALA A 149 -19.22 6.30 -19.20
C ALA A 149 -19.60 7.75 -18.91
N ASP A 150 -20.76 8.01 -18.30
CA ASP A 150 -21.24 9.36 -18.00
C ASP A 150 -20.90 9.83 -16.57
N THR A 151 -20.51 8.92 -15.68
CA THR A 151 -20.19 9.25 -14.28
C THR A 151 -18.90 10.08 -14.17
N PRO A 152 -18.90 11.23 -13.47
CA PRO A 152 -17.70 12.04 -13.25
C PRO A 152 -16.55 11.25 -12.62
N ILE A 153 -15.34 11.44 -13.15
CA ILE A 153 -14.14 10.70 -12.70
C ILE A 153 -13.85 10.89 -11.20
N GLU A 154 -14.05 12.10 -10.68
CA GLU A 154 -13.79 12.42 -9.28
C GLU A 154 -14.78 11.75 -8.32
N LEU A 155 -16.01 11.47 -8.76
CA LEU A 155 -16.99 10.70 -7.98
C LEU A 155 -16.61 9.22 -7.91
N LEU A 156 -16.16 8.66 -9.04
CA LEU A 156 -15.65 7.29 -9.08
C LEU A 156 -14.40 7.13 -8.21
N ILE A 157 -13.48 8.10 -8.22
CA ILE A 157 -12.30 8.10 -7.32
C ILE A 157 -12.75 8.06 -5.86
N GLN A 158 -13.70 8.92 -5.48
CA GLN A 158 -14.23 8.96 -4.12
C GLN A 158 -14.87 7.63 -3.72
N ALA A 159 -15.67 7.02 -4.60
CA ALA A 159 -16.35 5.77 -4.32
C ALA A 159 -15.36 4.59 -4.18
N PHE A 160 -14.37 4.49 -5.08
CA PHE A 160 -13.31 3.46 -4.99
C PHE A 160 -12.47 3.64 -3.72
N LYS A 161 -12.10 4.88 -3.39
CA LYS A 161 -11.39 5.19 -2.15
C LYS A 161 -12.23 4.81 -0.93
N PHE A 162 -13.50 5.16 -0.90
CA PHE A 162 -14.43 4.80 0.19
C PHE A 162 -14.52 3.29 0.38
N ILE A 163 -14.69 2.52 -0.70
CA ILE A 163 -14.73 1.05 -0.65
C ILE A 163 -13.43 0.48 -0.09
N ASN A 164 -12.28 0.94 -0.60
CA ASN A 164 -10.98 0.48 -0.12
C ASN A 164 -10.75 0.82 1.35
N ASP A 165 -11.04 2.06 1.76
CA ASP A 165 -10.81 2.52 3.13
C ASP A 165 -11.74 1.80 4.11
N THR A 166 -13.00 1.55 3.71
CA THR A 166 -13.96 0.74 4.47
C THR A 166 -13.43 -0.68 4.66
N CYS A 167 -12.99 -1.33 3.58
CA CYS A 167 -12.44 -2.68 3.67
C CYS A 167 -11.20 -2.71 4.59
N ASN A 168 -10.25 -1.81 4.38
CA ASN A 168 -9.04 -1.74 5.20
C ASN A 168 -9.36 -1.46 6.67
N ALA A 169 -10.28 -0.55 6.99
CA ALA A 169 -10.65 -0.24 8.36
C ALA A 169 -11.19 -1.48 9.10
N TYR A 170 -12.13 -2.21 8.50
CA TYR A 170 -12.69 -3.42 9.13
C TYR A 170 -11.70 -4.58 9.18
N ILE A 171 -10.88 -4.76 8.16
CA ILE A 171 -9.82 -5.79 8.14
C ILE A 171 -8.78 -5.50 9.22
N GLN A 172 -8.30 -4.26 9.31
CA GLN A 172 -7.33 -3.86 10.32
C GLN A 172 -7.92 -3.94 11.73
N GLN A 173 -9.17 -3.50 11.95
CA GLN A 173 -9.85 -3.69 13.23
C GLN A 173 -9.89 -5.17 13.61
N HIS A 174 -10.28 -6.05 12.68
CA HIS A 174 -10.39 -7.49 12.91
C HIS A 174 -9.04 -8.15 13.22
N ILE A 175 -7.95 -7.70 12.58
CA ILE A 175 -6.62 -8.30 12.71
C ILE A 175 -5.80 -7.68 13.85
N PHE A 176 -5.82 -6.36 14.00
CA PHE A 176 -4.94 -5.62 14.93
C PHE A 176 -5.54 -5.40 16.31
N ILE A 177 -6.85 -5.23 16.41
CA ILE A 177 -7.49 -4.71 17.63
C ILE A 177 -8.37 -5.77 18.26
N SER A 178 -9.45 -6.14 17.58
CA SER A 178 -10.40 -7.11 18.09
C SER A 178 -11.17 -7.72 16.92
N PRO A 179 -11.20 -9.07 16.79
CA PRO A 179 -11.95 -9.74 15.74
C PRO A 179 -13.43 -9.32 15.74
N VAL A 180 -13.85 -8.66 14.66
CA VAL A 180 -15.27 -8.28 14.44
C VAL A 180 -16.14 -9.50 14.11
N PHE A 181 -15.53 -10.55 13.56
CA PHE A 181 -16.15 -11.80 13.14
C PHE A 181 -15.39 -12.98 13.75
N LYS A 182 -15.93 -14.20 13.65
CA LYS A 182 -15.27 -15.39 14.22
C LYS A 182 -14.09 -15.86 13.38
N SER A 183 -14.07 -15.51 12.10
CA SER A 183 -13.00 -15.89 11.18
C SER A 183 -12.81 -14.84 10.08
N ASP A 184 -11.63 -14.90 9.44
CA ASP A 184 -11.32 -14.13 8.23
C ASP A 184 -12.34 -14.46 7.10
N GLU A 185 -12.79 -15.71 7.00
CA GLU A 185 -13.79 -16.13 5.99
C GLU A 185 -15.15 -15.46 6.20
N GLU A 186 -15.62 -15.35 7.44
CA GLU A 186 -16.87 -14.65 7.76
C GLU A 186 -16.77 -13.16 7.42
N LEU A 187 -15.65 -12.52 7.77
CA LEU A 187 -15.37 -11.13 7.44
C LEU A 187 -15.37 -10.91 5.92
N ILE A 188 -14.62 -11.74 5.17
CA ILE A 188 -14.55 -11.65 3.71
C ILE A 188 -15.95 -11.79 3.12
N LYS A 189 -16.71 -12.82 3.52
CA LYS A 189 -18.08 -13.04 3.03
C LYS A 189 -18.99 -11.85 3.31
N PHE A 190 -18.91 -11.25 4.48
CA PHE A 190 -19.72 -10.09 4.85
C PHE A 190 -19.35 -8.86 4.01
N LEU A 191 -18.06 -8.50 3.96
CA LEU A 191 -17.59 -7.35 3.19
C LEU A 191 -17.88 -7.51 1.70
N SER A 192 -17.66 -8.69 1.11
CA SER A 192 -17.96 -8.91 -0.31
C SER A 192 -19.44 -8.67 -0.62
N LYS A 193 -20.35 -9.14 0.24
CA LYS A 193 -21.78 -8.90 0.07
C LYS A 193 -22.13 -7.42 0.23
N LEU A 194 -21.59 -6.76 1.24
CA LEU A 194 -21.83 -5.34 1.50
C LEU A 194 -21.39 -4.47 0.31
N ILE A 195 -20.18 -4.70 -0.20
CA ILE A 195 -19.63 -3.93 -1.33
C ILE A 195 -20.38 -4.26 -2.63
N THR A 196 -20.72 -5.53 -2.88
CA THR A 196 -21.53 -5.91 -4.05
C THR A 196 -22.88 -5.21 -4.03
N TYR A 197 -23.58 -5.26 -2.89
CA TYR A 197 -24.86 -4.58 -2.72
C TYR A 197 -24.72 -3.07 -2.96
N PHE A 198 -23.72 -2.42 -2.36
CA PHE A 198 -23.45 -0.99 -2.57
C PHE A 198 -23.24 -0.66 -4.06
N ILE A 199 -22.49 -1.48 -4.80
CA ILE A 199 -22.25 -1.30 -6.23
C ILE A 199 -23.54 -1.51 -7.06
N GLU A 200 -24.36 -2.48 -6.69
CA GLU A 200 -25.58 -2.80 -7.43
C GLU A 200 -26.71 -1.79 -7.20
N THR A 201 -26.87 -1.28 -5.98
CA THR A 201 -28.01 -0.45 -5.59
C THR A 201 -27.70 1.04 -5.54
N GLU A 202 -26.59 1.43 -4.92
CA GLU A 202 -26.32 2.83 -4.59
C GLU A 202 -25.35 3.47 -5.58
N PHE A 203 -24.43 2.72 -6.16
CA PHE A 203 -23.39 3.26 -7.03
C PHE A 203 -23.93 3.84 -8.34
N LYS A 204 -25.12 3.42 -8.78
CA LYS A 204 -25.84 3.97 -9.95
C LYS A 204 -26.87 5.05 -9.60
N ILE A 205 -27.17 5.21 -8.31
CA ILE A 205 -28.22 6.14 -7.81
C ILE A 205 -27.59 7.37 -7.18
N LEU A 206 -26.50 7.20 -6.43
CA LEU A 206 -25.74 8.28 -5.81
C LEU A 206 -24.77 8.97 -6.78
N PHE A 207 -24.47 8.35 -7.92
CA PHE A 207 -23.47 8.79 -8.90
C PHE A 207 -23.92 8.49 -10.34
#